data_AF-A0A957N416-F1
#
_entry.id   AF-A0A957N416-F1
#
_cell.length_a   1.000
_cell.length_b   1.000
_cell.length_c   1.000
_cell.angle_alpha   90.00
_cell.angle_beta   90.00
_cell.angle_gamma   90.00
#
_symmetry.space_group_name_H-M   'P 1'
#
loop_
_entity.id
_entity.type
_entity.pdbx_description
1 polymer ?
#
loop_
_entity_poly.entity_id
_entity_poly.type
_entity_poly.pdbx_seq_one_letter_code
_entity_poly.pdbx_strand_id
1 'polypeptide(L)'
;MSYYDESYTNPRKRRPLPKYRPAPAPSKRRTMAPELRKRDRLLALAEAQDEMRLAEKAKREGNHMVAAMILRSVKHKLAYAEGKPYKPTRVRSQRPGEFDAELRNTRRRLDLVSAMQN
;
A
#
# COMPACT_ATOMS: atom_id res chain seq x y z
N MET A 1 24.82 20.72 -71.31
CA MET A 1 25.42 19.98 -70.18
C MET A 1 25.04 20.72 -68.91
N SER A 2 24.12 20.17 -68.13
CA SER A 2 23.50 20.82 -66.96
C SER A 2 24.39 20.75 -65.73
N TYR A 3 24.59 21.87 -65.04
CA TYR A 3 25.09 21.89 -63.66
C TYR A 3 24.24 22.86 -62.84
N TYR A 4 23.01 22.46 -62.53
CA TYR A 4 22.35 22.93 -61.33
C TYR A 4 22.92 22.12 -60.17
N ASP A 5 23.71 22.73 -59.30
CA ASP A 5 24.09 22.11 -58.03
C ASP A 5 23.09 22.57 -56.97
N GLU A 6 21.98 21.84 -56.90
CA GLU A 6 20.94 21.95 -55.89
C GLU A 6 21.50 21.54 -54.52
N SER A 7 22.12 22.48 -53.81
CA SER A 7 22.39 22.33 -52.38
C SER A 7 21.73 23.42 -51.53
N TYR A 8 20.59 23.94 -52.01
CA TYR A 8 19.62 24.59 -51.14
C TYR A 8 18.94 23.54 -50.25
N THR A 9 19.08 23.71 -48.94
CA THR A 9 18.23 23.14 -47.87
C THR A 9 18.39 21.65 -47.53
N ASN A 10 19.38 21.31 -46.71
CA ASN A 10 19.31 20.10 -45.88
C ASN A 10 19.02 20.46 -44.41
N PRO A 11 17.74 20.42 -43.96
CA PRO A 11 17.37 20.74 -42.58
C PRO A 11 17.74 19.64 -41.57
N ARG A 12 18.31 18.51 -41.99
CA ARG A 12 18.50 17.31 -41.15
C ARG A 12 19.71 17.33 -40.20
N LYS A 13 20.47 18.43 -40.13
CA LYS A 13 21.69 18.51 -39.28
C LYS A 13 21.58 19.41 -38.05
N ARG A 14 20.37 19.76 -37.60
CA ARG A 14 20.16 20.32 -36.25
C ARG A 14 19.62 19.23 -35.32
N ARG A 15 20.50 18.43 -34.73
CA ARG A 15 20.13 17.62 -33.55
C ARG A 15 19.90 18.59 -32.40
N PRO A 16 18.72 18.64 -31.76
CA PRO A 16 18.58 19.41 -30.54
C PRO A 16 19.52 18.81 -29.48
N LEU A 17 20.34 19.66 -28.85
CA LEU A 17 21.13 19.26 -27.70
C LEU A 17 20.18 18.64 -26.66
N PRO A 18 20.53 17.49 -26.05
CA PRO A 18 19.71 16.92 -25.01
C PRO A 18 19.56 17.97 -23.90
N LYS A 19 18.32 18.39 -23.66
CA LYS A 19 17.99 19.28 -22.55
C LYS A 19 18.44 18.55 -21.28
N TYR A 20 19.52 19.02 -20.64
CA TYR A 20 19.97 18.50 -19.36
C TYR A 20 18.86 18.76 -18.35
N ARG A 21 18.08 17.72 -18.02
CA ARG A 21 17.20 17.74 -16.87
C ARG A 21 18.07 17.36 -15.68
N PRO A 22 18.39 18.28 -14.75
CA PRO A 22 19.05 17.88 -13.52
C PRO A 22 18.21 16.78 -12.86
N ALA A 23 18.85 15.66 -12.52
CA ALA A 23 18.18 14.59 -11.81
C ALA A 23 17.51 15.18 -10.56
N PRO A 24 16.26 14.83 -10.27
CA PRO A 24 15.59 15.33 -9.07
C PRO A 24 16.48 15.00 -7.87
N ALA A 25 16.87 16.04 -7.13
CA ALA A 25 17.74 15.88 -5.97
C ALA A 25 17.15 14.82 -5.04
N PRO A 26 17.95 13.89 -4.49
CA PRO A 26 17.45 12.89 -3.56
C PRO A 26 16.78 13.62 -2.41
N SER A 27 15.46 13.47 -2.30
CA SER A 27 14.75 14.06 -1.18
C SER A 27 15.28 13.39 0.08
N LYS A 28 15.72 14.21 1.05
CA LYS A 28 16.05 13.75 2.40
C LYS A 28 14.76 13.26 3.06
N ARG A 29 14.27 12.09 2.65
CA ARG A 29 13.26 11.36 3.40
C ARG A 29 13.84 11.18 4.80
N ARG A 30 13.14 11.66 5.82
CA ARG A 30 13.39 11.31 7.23
C ARG A 30 13.36 9.79 7.31
N THR A 31 14.51 9.15 7.16
CA THR A 31 14.65 7.72 7.41
C THR A 31 14.59 7.56 8.92
N MET A 32 13.38 7.32 9.44
CA MET A 32 13.24 6.80 10.79
C MET A 32 14.15 5.59 10.95
N ALA A 33 14.89 5.53 12.06
CA ALA A 33 15.77 4.43 12.37
C ALA A 33 15.02 3.08 12.25
N PRO A 34 15.65 2.03 11.67
CA PRO A 34 14.99 0.75 11.42
C PRO A 34 14.47 0.07 12.70
N GLU A 35 15.06 0.37 13.86
CA GLU A 35 14.61 -0.12 15.17
C GLU A 35 13.25 0.47 15.58
N LEU A 36 13.01 1.76 15.34
CA LEU A 36 11.73 2.41 15.62
C LEU A 36 10.60 1.77 14.80
N ARG A 37 10.89 1.37 13.56
CA ARG A 37 9.93 0.65 12.71
C ARG A 37 9.54 -0.72 13.25
N LYS A 38 10.42 -1.40 13.99
CA LYS A 38 10.09 -2.72 14.59
C LYS A 38 9.09 -2.55 15.72
N ARG A 39 9.32 -1.60 16.63
CA ARG A 39 8.41 -1.30 17.74
C ARG A 39 7.04 -0.86 17.23
N ASP A 40 6.98 0.06 16.27
CA ASP A 40 5.72 0.55 15.71
C ASP A 40 4.91 -0.58 15.04
N ARG A 41 5.58 -1.56 14.42
CA ARG A 41 4.93 -2.75 13.84
C ARG A 41 4.36 -3.69 14.89
N LEU A 42 5.07 -3.88 16.01
CA LEU A 42 4.59 -4.69 17.14
C LEU A 42 3.38 -4.04 17.80
N LEU A 43 3.42 -2.72 18.00
CA LEU A 43 2.26 -1.96 18.51
C LEU A 43 1.06 -2.07 17.57
N ALA A 44 1.27 -1.91 16.27
CA ALA A 44 0.22 -2.07 15.27
C ALA A 44 -0.38 -3.49 15.26
N LEU A 45 0.43 -4.53 15.52
CA LEU A 45 -0.04 -5.90 15.63
C LEU A 45 -0.93 -6.10 16.86
N ALA A 46 -0.50 -5.60 18.03
CA ALA A 46 -1.30 -5.66 19.26
C ALA A 46 -2.65 -4.93 19.10
N GLU A 47 -2.62 -3.71 18.56
CA GLU A 47 -3.85 -2.95 18.28
C GLU A 47 -4.77 -3.68 17.28
N ALA A 48 -4.21 -4.36 16.27
CA ALA A 48 -4.99 -5.14 15.33
C ALA A 48 -5.67 -6.35 15.98
N GLN A 49 -5.04 -6.99 16.96
CA GLN A 49 -5.65 -8.09 17.73
C GLN A 49 -6.82 -7.60 18.59
N ASP A 50 -6.68 -6.44 19.24
CA ASP A 50 -7.75 -5.86 20.05
C ASP A 50 -8.92 -5.40 19.18
N GLU A 51 -8.65 -4.75 18.04
CA GLU A 51 -9.67 -4.39 17.07
C GLU A 51 -10.36 -5.63 16.47
N MET A 52 -9.64 -6.73 16.28
CA MET A 52 -10.25 -7.99 15.81
C MET A 52 -11.28 -8.53 16.82
N ARG A 53 -10.98 -8.48 18.12
CA ARG A 53 -11.94 -8.86 19.17
C ARG A 53 -13.17 -7.94 19.15
N LEU A 54 -12.97 -6.65 18.92
CA LEU A 54 -14.06 -5.67 18.81
C LEU A 54 -14.94 -5.92 17.58
N ALA A 55 -14.35 -6.25 16.43
CA ALA A 55 -15.09 -6.59 15.22
C ALA A 55 -15.94 -7.86 15.41
N GLU A 56 -15.41 -8.88 16.10
CA GLU A 56 -16.17 -10.08 16.45
C GLU A 56 -17.33 -9.77 17.39
N LYS A 57 -17.11 -8.91 18.39
CA LYS A 57 -18.17 -8.47 19.30
C LYS A 57 -19.27 -7.71 18.56
N ALA A 58 -18.90 -6.73 17.74
CA ALA A 58 -19.84 -5.95 16.92
C ALA A 58 -20.65 -6.85 15.98
N LYS A 59 -20.03 -7.90 15.42
CA LYS A 59 -20.75 -8.91 14.63
C LYS A 59 -21.80 -9.66 15.47
N ARG A 60 -21.45 -10.11 16.69
CA ARG A 60 -22.39 -10.83 17.58
C ARG A 60 -23.58 -9.97 17.99
N GLU A 61 -23.37 -8.66 18.08
CA GLU A 61 -24.42 -7.66 18.35
C GLU A 61 -25.29 -7.33 17.12
N GLY A 62 -25.01 -7.91 15.95
CA GLY A 62 -25.71 -7.60 14.70
C GLY A 62 -25.26 -6.30 14.02
N ASN A 63 -24.24 -5.63 14.55
CA ASN A 63 -23.69 -4.37 14.04
C ASN A 63 -22.71 -4.61 12.87
N HIS A 64 -23.21 -5.19 11.78
CA HIS A 64 -22.41 -5.63 10.63
C HIS A 64 -21.60 -4.50 9.97
N MET A 65 -22.17 -3.30 9.86
CA MET A 65 -21.48 -2.14 9.29
C MET A 65 -20.27 -1.73 10.13
N VAL A 66 -20.44 -1.67 11.45
CA VAL A 66 -19.37 -1.33 12.41
C VAL A 66 -18.29 -2.41 12.37
N ALA A 67 -18.69 -3.68 12.36
CA ALA A 67 -17.77 -4.80 12.24
C ALA A 67 -16.94 -4.74 10.94
N ALA A 68 -17.54 -4.35 9.81
CA ALA A 68 -16.84 -4.17 8.54
C ALA A 68 -15.85 -2.99 8.56
N MET A 69 -16.21 -1.88 9.20
CA MET A 69 -15.29 -0.74 9.38
C MET A 69 -14.08 -1.12 10.23
N ILE A 70 -14.30 -1.81 11.35
CA ILE A 70 -13.21 -2.25 12.22
C ILE A 70 -12.32 -3.27 11.48
N LEU A 71 -12.91 -4.23 10.77
CA LEU A 71 -12.16 -5.22 10.00
C LEU A 71 -11.24 -4.58 8.95
N ARG A 72 -11.67 -3.47 8.35
CA ARG A 72 -10.84 -2.70 7.42
C ARG A 72 -9.63 -2.07 8.12
N SER A 73 -9.82 -1.53 9.32
CA SER A 73 -8.74 -1.00 10.16
C SER A 73 -7.73 -2.09 10.52
N VAL A 74 -8.22 -3.25 10.98
CA VAL A 74 -7.39 -4.43 11.29
C VAL A 74 -6.50 -4.80 10.12
N LYS A 75 -7.05 -4.88 8.91
CA LYS A 75 -6.27 -5.18 7.69
C LYS A 75 -5.20 -4.15 7.37
N HIS A 76 -5.48 -2.88 7.62
CA HIS A 76 -4.50 -1.81 7.43
C HIS A 76 -3.33 -1.97 8.40
N LYS A 77 -3.62 -2.17 9.69
CA LYS A 77 -2.60 -2.37 10.74
C LYS A 77 -1.80 -3.65 10.52
N LEU A 78 -2.45 -4.75 10.12
CA LEU A 78 -1.79 -6.00 9.75
C LEU A 78 -0.82 -5.80 8.57
N ALA A 79 -1.26 -5.15 7.50
CA ALA A 79 -0.38 -4.89 6.35
C ALA A 79 0.83 -4.03 6.73
N TYR A 80 0.63 -3.04 7.62
CA TYR A 80 1.70 -2.23 8.18
C TYR A 80 2.68 -3.07 9.02
N ALA A 81 2.17 -3.94 9.89
CA ALA A 81 2.97 -4.85 10.71
C ALA A 81 3.82 -5.81 9.85
N GLU A 82 3.26 -6.31 8.74
CA GLU A 82 3.97 -7.12 7.74
C GLU A 82 5.01 -6.31 6.93
N GLY A 83 5.04 -4.98 7.06
CA GLY A 83 5.89 -4.10 6.26
C GLY A 83 5.48 -4.00 4.79
N LYS A 84 4.25 -4.43 4.46
CA LYS A 84 3.72 -4.38 3.09
C LYS A 84 3.00 -3.05 2.84
N PRO A 85 3.05 -2.52 1.61
CA PRO A 85 2.25 -1.35 1.26
C PRO A 85 0.77 -1.73 1.33
N TYR A 86 0.02 -1.11 2.25
CA TYR A 86 -1.42 -1.28 2.29
C TYR A 86 -2.06 -0.52 1.13
N LYS A 87 -2.86 -1.23 0.33
CA LYS A 87 -3.71 -0.62 -0.69
C LYS A 87 -5.15 -0.67 -0.21
N PRO A 88 -5.79 0.48 0.08
CA PRO A 88 -7.20 0.48 0.43
C PRO A 88 -8.02 -0.03 -0.74
N THR A 89 -8.57 -1.24 -0.62
CA THR A 89 -9.58 -1.74 -1.54
C THR A 89 -10.88 -0.98 -1.31
N ARG A 90 -11.52 -0.50 -2.39
CA ARG A 90 -12.85 0.10 -2.32
C ARG A 90 -13.80 -0.87 -1.63
N VAL A 91 -14.66 -0.34 -0.77
CA VAL A 91 -15.72 -1.11 -0.12
C VAL A 91 -16.67 -1.54 -1.24
N ARG A 92 -16.57 -2.80 -1.68
CA ARG A 92 -17.65 -3.44 -2.41
C ARG A 92 -18.75 -3.75 -1.39
N SER A 93 -20.02 -3.64 -1.82
CA SER A 93 -21.11 -4.25 -1.06
C SER A 93 -20.80 -5.74 -0.92
N GLN A 94 -20.34 -6.14 0.26
CA GLN A 94 -20.02 -7.53 0.54
C GLN A 94 -21.33 -8.31 0.61
N ARG A 95 -21.38 -9.46 -0.05
CA ARG A 95 -22.53 -10.35 0.09
C ARG A 95 -22.60 -10.89 1.54
N PRO A 96 -23.80 -11.17 2.06
CA PRO A 96 -23.93 -11.91 3.31
C PRO A 96 -23.13 -13.23 3.20
N GLY A 97 -22.09 -13.39 4.02
CA GLY A 97 -21.17 -14.54 4.00
C GLY A 97 -19.74 -14.24 3.52
N GLU A 98 -19.54 -13.26 2.65
CA GLU A 98 -18.18 -12.81 2.26
C GLU A 98 -17.45 -12.18 3.44
N PHE A 99 -18.18 -11.38 4.23
CA PHE A 99 -17.68 -10.79 5.48
C PHE A 99 -17.17 -11.86 6.46
N ASP A 100 -17.90 -12.96 6.61
CA ASP A 100 -17.56 -14.03 7.55
C ASP A 100 -16.32 -14.81 7.13
N ALA A 101 -16.18 -15.05 5.82
CA ALA A 101 -14.95 -15.61 5.27
C ALA A 101 -13.77 -14.66 5.51
N GLU A 102 -13.98 -13.37 5.29
CA GLU A 102 -12.97 -12.34 5.46
C GLU A 102 -12.51 -12.17 6.92
N LEU A 103 -13.46 -12.23 7.85
CA LEU A 103 -13.21 -12.17 9.29
C LEU A 103 -12.39 -13.39 9.75
N ARG A 104 -12.71 -14.59 9.26
CA ARG A 104 -11.90 -15.79 9.56
C ARG A 104 -10.50 -15.72 8.96
N ASN A 105 -10.38 -15.25 7.71
CA ASN A 105 -9.10 -15.16 7.02
C ASN A 105 -8.16 -14.15 7.67
N THR A 106 -8.68 -12.99 8.07
CA THR A 106 -7.92 -11.95 8.79
C THR A 106 -7.45 -12.44 10.16
N ARG A 107 -8.31 -13.12 10.92
CA ARG A 107 -7.93 -13.75 12.19
C ARG A 107 -6.80 -14.76 12.02
N ARG A 108 -6.93 -15.71 11.09
CA ARG A 108 -5.85 -16.68 10.78
C ARG A 108 -4.55 -15.98 10.43
N ARG A 109 -4.62 -14.88 9.68
CA ARG A 109 -3.45 -14.11 9.27
C ARG A 109 -2.81 -13.37 10.44
N LEU A 110 -3.60 -12.82 11.37
CA LEU A 110 -3.10 -12.25 12.62
C LEU A 110 -2.35 -13.29 13.44
N ASP A 111 -2.92 -14.49 13.59
CA ASP A 111 -2.31 -15.60 14.34
C ASP A 111 -0.96 -16.00 13.73
N LEU A 112 -0.89 -16.10 12.39
CA LEU A 112 0.35 -16.40 11.67
C LEU A 112 1.42 -15.32 11.84
N VAL A 113 1.07 -14.04 11.68
CA VAL A 113 2.03 -12.94 11.82
C VAL A 113 2.51 -12.84 13.26
N SER A 114 1.63 -13.06 14.24
CA SER A 114 1.99 -13.09 15.66
C SER A 114 2.95 -14.24 15.96
N ALA A 115 2.73 -15.43 15.37
CA ALA A 115 3.61 -16.58 15.55
C ALA A 115 5.00 -16.39 14.91
N MET A 116 5.11 -15.59 13.85
CA MET A 116 6.41 -15.26 13.23
C MET A 116 7.23 -14.22 13.99
N GLN A 117 6.62 -13.48 14.92
CA GLN A 117 7.26 -12.41 15.69
C GLN A 117 7.72 -12.83 17.09
N ASN A 118 7.23 -13.97 17.58
CA ASN A 118 7.68 -14.64 18.81
C ASN A 118 8.77 -15.67 18.51
#